data_AF-A0A0N8PPM3-F1
#
_entry.id   AF-A0A0N8PPM3-F1
#
_cell.length_a   1.000
_cell.length_b   1.000
_cell.length_c   1.000
_cell.angle_alpha   90.00
_cell.angle_beta   90.00
_cell.angle_gamma   90.00
#
_symmetry.space_group_name_H-M   'P 1'
#
loop_
_entity.id
_entity.type
_entity.pdbx_description
1 polymer ?
#
loop_
_entity_poly.entity_id
_entity_poly.type
_entity_poly.pdbx_seq_one_letter_code
_entity_poly.pdbx_strand_id
1 'polypeptide(L)'
;WHTVMHRNEPFDLLFMDATPRADLAYANWDAVTELLTIGGQIVMDDLTPVGLWPLDWEGTIDYKREFAFANPRVVGTEVLTTPTTAALIVTRIQ
;
A
#
# COMPACT_ATOMS: atom_id res chain seq x y z
N TRP A 1 11.30 2.11 -10.09
CA TRP A 1 11.77 1.68 -8.76
C TRP A 1 12.51 0.35 -8.83
N HIS A 2 12.05 -0.61 -9.64
CA HIS A 2 12.68 -1.92 -9.90
C HIS A 2 14.20 -1.94 -10.11
N THR A 3 14.81 -0.88 -10.65
CA THR A 3 16.26 -0.81 -10.94
C THR A 3 17.10 -0.09 -9.88
N VAL A 4 16.47 0.62 -8.95
CA VAL A 4 17.16 1.53 -7.99
C VAL A 4 16.81 1.25 -6.53
N MET A 5 15.72 0.53 -6.27
CA MET A 5 15.32 0.10 -4.92
C MET A 5 15.68 -1.37 -4.77
N HIS A 6 16.79 -1.63 -4.07
CA HIS A 6 17.29 -2.98 -3.88
C HIS A 6 16.88 -3.55 -2.52
N ARG A 7 16.44 -4.80 -2.50
CA ARG A 7 15.92 -5.48 -1.29
C ARG A 7 17.00 -5.78 -0.23
N ASN A 8 18.27 -5.74 -0.61
CA ASN A 8 19.42 -5.83 0.30
C ASN A 8 19.74 -4.50 1.00
N GLU A 9 19.07 -3.41 0.61
CA GLU A 9 19.18 -2.07 1.20
C GLU A 9 17.78 -1.58 1.59
N PRO A 10 17.14 -2.23 2.59
CA PRO A 10 15.76 -1.95 2.95
C PRO A 10 15.59 -0.55 3.53
N PHE A 11 14.45 0.07 3.23
CA PHE A 11 14.07 1.40 3.66
C PHE A 11 13.23 1.35 4.95
N ASP A 12 13.39 2.34 5.82
CA ASP A 12 12.50 2.49 6.99
C ASP A 12 11.16 3.14 6.62
N LEU A 13 11.11 3.88 5.50
CA LEU A 13 9.92 4.53 5.00
C LEU A 13 9.89 4.54 3.47
N LEU A 14 8.77 4.12 2.89
CA LEU A 14 8.45 4.28 1.47
C LEU A 14 7.18 5.11 1.32
N PHE A 15 7.23 6.14 0.47
CA PHE A 15 6.04 6.92 0.10
C PHE A 15 5.61 6.55 -1.32
N MET A 16 4.37 6.08 -1.47
CA MET A 16 3.80 5.52 -2.69
C MET A 16 2.56 6.32 -3.12
N ASP A 17 2.81 7.39 -3.87
CA ASP A 17 1.75 8.25 -4.44
C ASP A 17 1.17 7.63 -5.73
N ALA A 18 2.05 7.07 -6.56
CA ALA A 18 1.70 6.33 -7.75
C ALA A 18 2.30 4.92 -7.68
N THR A 19 1.47 3.89 -7.71
CA THR A 19 1.93 2.50 -7.80
C THR A 19 1.10 1.75 -8.84
N PRO A 20 1.74 1.18 -9.87
CA PRO A 20 1.03 0.33 -10.82
C PRO A 20 0.33 -0.82 -10.09
N ARG A 21 -0.93 -1.08 -10.43
CA ARG A 21 -1.69 -2.23 -9.89
C ARG A 21 -0.91 -3.55 -9.99
N ALA A 22 -0.14 -3.73 -11.07
CA ALA A 22 0.68 -4.91 -11.28
C ALA A 22 1.73 -5.12 -10.18
N ASP A 23 2.31 -4.05 -9.64
CA ASP A 23 3.35 -4.14 -8.62
C ASP A 23 2.79 -4.56 -7.25
N LEU A 24 1.50 -4.28 -6.99
CA LEU A 24 0.78 -4.65 -5.75
C LEU A 24 -0.17 -5.84 -5.93
N ALA A 25 -0.10 -6.56 -7.05
CA ALA A 25 -0.81 -7.82 -7.21
C ALA A 25 -0.29 -8.86 -6.21
N TYR A 26 -1.16 -9.78 -5.76
CA TYR A 26 -0.83 -10.81 -4.77
C TYR A 26 0.51 -11.53 -5.03
N ALA A 27 0.79 -11.88 -6.29
CA ALA A 27 2.03 -12.56 -6.69
C ALA A 27 3.31 -11.73 -6.48
N ASN A 28 3.19 -10.41 -6.31
CA ASN A 28 4.29 -9.46 -6.19
C ASN A 28 4.41 -8.84 -4.79
N TRP A 29 3.59 -9.25 -3.82
CA TRP A 29 3.62 -8.69 -2.47
C TRP A 29 4.99 -8.78 -1.81
N ASP A 30 5.69 -9.92 -1.95
CA ASP A 30 7.05 -10.10 -1.45
C ASP A 30 8.00 -9.03 -1.98
N ALA A 31 7.88 -8.69 -3.27
CA ALA A 31 8.75 -7.72 -3.92
C ALA A 31 8.67 -6.32 -3.32
N VAL A 32 7.49 -5.94 -2.82
CA VAL A 32 7.27 -4.65 -2.18
C VAL A 32 7.58 -4.71 -0.69
N THR A 33 7.17 -5.77 0.02
CA THR A 33 7.44 -5.89 1.47
C THR A 33 8.92 -6.02 1.77
N GLU A 34 9.69 -6.73 0.93
CA GLU A 34 11.13 -6.91 1.12
C GLU A 34 11.95 -5.64 0.88
N LEU A 35 11.34 -4.56 0.37
CA LEU A 35 11.98 -3.24 0.33
C LEU A 35 11.96 -2.53 1.68
N LEU A 36 11.18 -2.96 2.66
CA LEU A 36 11.10 -2.32 3.98
C LEU A 36 11.94 -3.05 5.02
N THR A 37 12.44 -2.35 6.03
CA THR A 37 12.88 -3.00 7.28
C THR A 37 11.68 -3.59 8.01
N ILE A 38 11.87 -4.59 8.88
CA ILE A 38 10.78 -4.99 9.80
C ILE A 38 10.52 -3.82 10.74
N GLY A 39 9.25 -3.38 10.84
CA GLY A 39 8.84 -2.14 11.48
C GLY A 39 8.85 -0.92 10.55
N GLY A 40 9.46 -1.02 9.37
CA GLY A 40 9.41 0.00 8.32
C GLY A 40 8.00 0.17 7.76
N GLN A 41 7.74 1.35 7.19
CA GLN A 41 6.39 1.75 6.79
C GLN A 41 6.27 2.12 5.31
N ILE A 42 5.15 1.76 4.70
CA ILE A 42 4.67 2.34 3.45
C ILE A 42 3.54 3.32 3.77
N VAL A 43 3.63 4.53 3.22
CA VAL A 43 2.50 5.45 3.11
C VAL A 43 2.01 5.40 1.68
N MET A 44 0.76 4.98 1.46
CA MET A 44 0.11 5.05 0.15
C MET A 44 -0.86 6.21 0.14
N ASP A 45 -0.61 7.19 -0.74
CA ASP A 45 -1.47 8.38 -0.86
C ASP A 45 -2.47 8.21 -2.01
N ASP A 46 -3.29 9.23 -2.26
CA ASP A 46 -4.28 9.31 -3.34
C ASP A 46 -5.35 8.20 -3.25
N LEU A 47 -6.03 8.13 -2.10
CA LEU A 47 -7.21 7.29 -1.94
C LEU A 47 -8.45 8.14 -1.68
N THR A 48 -9.56 7.74 -2.30
CA THR A 48 -10.90 8.18 -1.92
C THR A 48 -11.45 7.21 -0.86
N PRO A 49 -12.05 7.69 0.25
CA PRO A 49 -12.73 6.83 1.22
C PRO A 49 -13.81 5.98 0.55
N VAL A 50 -13.95 4.71 0.93
CA VAL A 50 -14.87 3.74 0.26
C VAL A 50 -16.32 4.24 0.21
N GLY A 51 -16.79 4.90 1.26
CA GLY A 51 -18.16 5.46 1.30
C GLY A 51 -18.42 6.61 0.32
N LEU A 52 -17.37 7.14 -0.32
CA LEU A 52 -17.43 8.18 -1.34
C LEU A 52 -17.10 7.64 -2.74
N TRP A 53 -16.92 6.32 -2.89
CA TRP A 53 -16.64 5.74 -4.20
C TRP A 53 -17.82 5.91 -5.17
N PRO A 54 -17.54 6.18 -6.45
CA PRO A 54 -18.54 6.14 -7.51
C PRO A 54 -19.24 4.77 -7.63
N LEU A 55 -20.47 4.74 -8.15
CA LEU A 55 -21.26 3.51 -8.30
C LEU A 55 -20.60 2.48 -9.24
N ASP A 56 -19.86 2.94 -10.26
CA ASP A 56 -19.10 2.07 -11.17
C ASP A 56 -17.94 1.32 -10.49
N TRP A 57 -17.59 1.69 -9.26
CA TRP A 57 -16.60 1.01 -8.42
C TRP A 57 -17.21 0.00 -7.45
N GLU A 58 -18.54 -0.18 -7.45
CA GLU A 58 -19.20 -1.15 -6.59
C GLU A 58 -18.69 -2.57 -6.83
N GLY A 59 -18.35 -3.28 -5.75
CA GLY A 59 -17.77 -4.63 -5.81
C GLY A 59 -16.32 -4.70 -6.30
N THR A 60 -15.68 -3.57 -6.61
CA THR A 60 -14.27 -3.53 -7.01
C THR A 60 -13.36 -3.68 -5.79
N ILE A 61 -12.34 -4.53 -5.91
CA ILE A 61 -11.27 -4.65 -4.92
C ILE A 61 -10.16 -3.65 -5.29
N ASP A 62 -9.95 -2.67 -4.42
CA ASP A 62 -8.84 -1.73 -4.51
C ASP A 62 -7.54 -2.42 -4.08
N TYR A 63 -6.55 -2.46 -4.97
CA TYR A 63 -5.31 -3.21 -4.78
C TYR A 63 -4.43 -2.64 -3.66
N LYS A 64 -4.51 -1.32 -3.40
CA LYS A 64 -3.81 -0.68 -2.27
C LYS A 64 -4.38 -1.20 -0.94
N ARG A 65 -5.71 -1.22 -0.80
CA ARG A 65 -6.41 -1.78 0.38
C ARG A 65 -6.24 -3.28 0.50
N GLU A 66 -6.25 -4.03 -0.60
CA GLU A 66 -6.00 -5.46 -0.59
C GLU A 66 -4.59 -5.77 -0.07
N PHE A 67 -3.56 -5.07 -0.56
CA PHE A 67 -2.21 -5.17 -0.03
C PHE A 67 -2.16 -4.82 1.47
N ALA A 68 -2.80 -3.72 1.88
CA ALA A 68 -2.71 -3.24 3.26
C ALA A 68 -3.43 -4.14 4.28
N PHE A 69 -4.53 -4.78 3.90
CA PHE A 69 -5.42 -5.49 4.84
C PHE A 69 -5.43 -7.01 4.67
N ALA A 70 -5.00 -7.55 3.52
CA ALA A 70 -4.98 -8.98 3.27
C ALA A 70 -3.57 -9.59 3.20
N ASN A 71 -2.51 -8.79 3.08
CA ASN A 71 -1.14 -9.30 3.08
C ASN A 71 -0.70 -9.67 4.52
N PRO A 72 -0.38 -10.94 4.82
CA PRO A 72 -0.06 -11.39 6.18
C PRO A 72 1.26 -10.84 6.73
N ARG A 73 2.09 -10.22 5.89
CA ARG A 73 3.41 -9.67 6.26
C ARG A 73 3.34 -8.23 6.74
N VAL A 74 2.18 -7.58 6.59
CA VAL A 74 1.99 -6.17 6.94
C VAL A 74 0.75 -5.99 7.79
N VAL A 75 0.69 -4.88 8.51
CA VAL A 75 -0.52 -4.38 9.14
C VAL A 75 -0.78 -2.97 8.62
N GLY A 76 -1.96 -2.76 8.06
CA GLY A 76 -2.38 -1.49 7.50
C GLY A 76 -3.45 -0.80 8.34
N THR A 77 -3.50 0.52 8.27
CA THR A 77 -4.65 1.34 8.67
C THR A 77 -4.92 2.40 7.61
N GLU A 78 -6.18 2.73 7.40
CA GLU A 78 -6.60 3.89 6.61
C GLU A 78 -6.75 5.09 7.52
N VAL A 79 -6.27 6.25 7.06
CA VAL A 79 -6.36 7.53 7.76
C VAL A 79 -6.97 8.54 6.81
N LEU A 80 -8.05 9.19 7.24
CA LEU A 80 -8.60 10.34 6.52
C LEU A 80 -7.62 11.51 6.62
N THR A 81 -7.15 12.00 5.48
CA THR A 81 -6.30 13.19 5.40
C THR A 81 -7.14 14.46 5.26
N THR A 82 -8.34 14.32 4.70
CA THR A 82 -9.42 15.31 4.69
C THR A 82 -10.77 14.59 4.78
N PRO A 83 -11.93 15.27 4.85
CA PRO A 83 -13.22 14.60 4.77
C PRO A 83 -13.46 13.80 3.48
N THR A 84 -12.68 14.04 2.41
CA THR A 84 -12.87 13.42 1.09
C THR A 84 -11.65 12.67 0.56
N THR A 85 -10.53 12.66 1.29
CA THR A 85 -9.28 12.00 0.89
C THR A 85 -8.73 11.17 2.03
N ALA A 86 -8.02 10.09 1.68
CA ALA A 86 -7.42 9.17 2.61
C ALA A 86 -6.03 8.73 2.15
N ALA A 87 -5.24 8.28 3.11
CA ALA A 87 -3.99 7.58 2.90
C ALA A 87 -3.99 6.26 3.68
N LEU A 88 -3.21 5.28 3.22
CA LEU A 88 -2.92 4.06 3.98
C LEU A 88 -1.56 4.18 4.64
N ILE A 89 -1.47 3.82 5.92
CA ILE A 89 -0.22 3.62 6.64
C ILE A 89 -0.07 2.13 6.86
N VAL A 90 0.96 1.53 6.28
CA VAL A 90 1.18 0.09 6.27
C VAL A 90 2.54 -0.20 6.88
N THR A 91 2.58 -1.03 7.92
CA THR A 91 3.82 -1.39 8.63
C THR A 91 4.18 -2.84 8.34
N ARG A 92 5.44 -3.09 7.95
CA ARG A 92 5.96 -4.46 7.79
C ARG A 92 6.16 -5.12 9.15
N ILE A 93 5.66 -6.35 9.30
CA ILE A 93 5.74 -7.13 10.54
C ILE A 93 6.47 -8.48 10.38
N GLN A 94 6.80 -8.88 9.16
CA GLN A 94 7.53 -10.12 8.80
C GLN A 94 8.50 -9.84 7.66
#